data_AF-A0A5C6GP11-F1
#
_entry.id   AF-A0A5C6GP11-F1
#
_cell.length_a   1.000
_cell.length_b   1.000
_cell.length_c   1.000
_cell.angle_alpha   90.00
_cell.angle_beta   90.00
_cell.angle_gamma   90.00
#
_symmetry.space_group_name_H-M   'P 1'
#
loop_
_entity.id
_entity.type
_entity.pdbx_description
1 polymer ?
#
loop_
_entity_poly.entity_id
_entity_poly.type
_entity_poly.pdbx_seq_one_letter_code
_entity_poly.pdbx_strand_id
1 'polypeptide(L)'
;MSALTPWLSSEIPSTLPPIPKILRPELEDTVFRHPGLSGLGPSYERLEWLGDAYLELMASSLIYQTFISTPSGRCSQLREMLIRNTTLAQYFRDYGLDAKAQLPGDFNRNISHGRGKSKDKDIIKIQADMFEAYVAAAIISDPENGMNNTASWLRLLWARTIRQYIMDNEKIPKPSCQSGSVNGPDGMASNSNISAKEKLRAEIGVKGILIRYEDMPRIGKDRDLGLPLYTVGVYLDGWGENNKLLATGTSLNKKDAAQKAAQKALDNKKLLKTYVAKKVAFKEATKAAEEANKMP
;
A
#
# COMPACT_ATOMS: atom_id res chain seq x y z
N MET A 1 -2.71 -17.61 19.36
CA MET A 1 -2.73 -16.43 18.47
C MET A 1 -2.96 -15.11 19.24
N SER A 2 -2.33 -14.93 20.41
CA SER A 2 -2.47 -13.68 21.19
C SER A 2 -1.62 -12.52 20.64
N ALA A 3 -0.70 -12.80 19.70
CA ALA A 3 0.31 -11.86 19.21
C ALA A 3 -0.06 -11.12 17.92
N LEU A 4 -1.13 -11.55 17.23
CA LEU A 4 -1.62 -10.90 16.02
C LEU A 4 -2.61 -9.80 16.42
N THR A 5 -2.10 -8.76 17.05
CA THR A 5 -2.86 -7.57 17.42
C THR A 5 -2.65 -6.44 16.40
N PRO A 6 -3.58 -5.48 16.28
CA PRO A 6 -3.40 -4.31 15.42
C PRO A 6 -2.09 -3.57 15.70
N TRP A 7 -1.50 -2.97 14.69
CA TRP A 7 -0.38 -2.05 14.89
C TRP A 7 -0.85 -0.73 15.51
N LEU A 8 -0.03 -0.23 16.43
CA LEU A 8 -0.15 1.10 17.03
C LEU A 8 1.13 1.89 16.73
N SER A 9 1.00 3.16 16.39
CA SER A 9 2.15 4.02 16.10
C SER A 9 3.08 4.19 17.30
N SER A 10 2.55 4.13 18.52
CA SER A 10 3.28 4.18 19.78
C SER A 10 4.17 2.96 20.04
N GLU A 11 3.87 1.82 19.40
CA GLU A 11 4.60 0.55 19.60
C GLU A 11 5.69 0.33 18.56
N ILE A 12 5.89 1.26 17.61
CA ILE A 12 6.86 1.10 16.54
C ILE A 12 8.28 1.25 17.11
N PRO A 13 9.11 0.20 17.08
CA PRO A 13 10.44 0.26 17.68
C PRO A 13 11.38 1.15 16.85
N SER A 14 12.28 1.85 17.54
CA SER A 14 13.35 2.65 16.93
C SER A 14 14.51 1.80 16.40
N THR A 15 14.76 0.64 17.02
CA THR A 15 15.76 -0.35 16.61
C THR A 15 15.12 -1.63 16.04
N LEU A 16 15.93 -2.49 15.43
CA LEU A 16 15.48 -3.82 15.01
C LEU A 16 15.02 -4.62 16.23
N PRO A 17 13.83 -5.27 16.17
CA PRO A 17 13.37 -6.14 17.25
C PRO A 17 14.25 -7.40 17.33
N PRO A 18 14.38 -8.01 18.52
CA PRO A 18 15.17 -9.23 18.67
C PRO A 18 14.56 -10.38 17.85
N ILE A 19 15.41 -11.08 17.10
CA ILE A 19 14.99 -12.21 16.26
C ILE A 19 14.69 -13.46 17.13
N PRO A 20 13.59 -14.18 16.89
CA PRO A 20 13.26 -15.42 17.61
C PRO A 20 14.30 -16.50 17.33
N LYS A 21 14.83 -17.15 18.37
CA LYS A 21 15.82 -18.20 18.22
C LYS A 21 15.19 -19.49 17.69
N ILE A 22 15.91 -20.20 16.84
CA ILE A 22 15.57 -21.57 16.44
C ILE A 22 16.11 -22.50 17.52
N LEU A 23 15.23 -23.23 18.21
CA LEU A 23 15.63 -24.06 19.36
C LEU A 23 16.22 -25.43 18.97
N ARG A 24 15.98 -25.86 17.73
CA ARG A 24 16.45 -27.15 17.20
C ARG A 24 17.64 -26.92 16.26
N PRO A 25 18.86 -27.35 16.64
CA PRO A 25 20.06 -27.09 15.84
C PRO A 25 19.98 -27.63 14.40
N GLU A 26 19.28 -28.75 14.20
CA GLU A 26 19.11 -29.36 12.89
C GLU A 26 18.31 -28.46 11.94
N LEU A 27 17.30 -27.77 12.47
CA LEU A 27 16.53 -26.79 11.71
C LEU A 27 17.35 -25.54 11.43
N GLU A 28 18.15 -25.07 12.40
CA GLU A 28 19.00 -23.89 12.20
C GLU A 28 20.00 -24.13 11.06
N ASP A 29 20.67 -25.28 11.04
CA ASP A 29 21.57 -25.65 9.95
C ASP A 29 20.85 -25.82 8.60
N THR A 30 19.64 -26.40 8.59
CA THR A 30 18.83 -26.58 7.37
C THR A 30 18.44 -25.24 6.72
N VAL A 31 18.02 -24.26 7.52
CA VAL A 31 17.57 -22.93 7.03
C VAL A 31 18.63 -22.21 6.21
N PHE A 32 19.90 -22.40 6.55
CA PHE A 32 21.00 -21.71 5.89
C PHE A 32 21.66 -22.53 4.77
N ARG A 33 21.14 -23.74 4.46
CA ARG A 33 21.70 -24.61 3.42
C ARG A 33 21.00 -24.44 2.08
N HIS A 34 21.72 -23.92 1.09
CA HIS A 34 21.23 -23.81 -0.29
C HIS A 34 21.05 -25.17 -0.96
N PRO A 35 19.98 -25.39 -1.77
CA PRO A 35 19.70 -26.68 -2.42
C PRO A 35 20.80 -27.17 -3.38
N GLY A 36 21.57 -26.25 -3.95
CA GLY A 36 22.75 -26.57 -4.77
C GLY A 36 23.92 -27.25 -4.02
N LEU A 37 23.86 -27.37 -2.69
CA LEU A 37 24.85 -28.10 -1.89
C LEU A 37 24.40 -29.55 -1.65
N SER A 38 24.12 -30.26 -2.75
CA SER A 38 23.69 -31.65 -2.70
C SER A 38 24.72 -32.53 -1.99
N GLY A 39 24.29 -33.28 -0.97
CA GLY A 39 25.15 -34.16 -0.17
C GLY A 39 25.47 -33.67 1.24
N LEU A 40 25.13 -32.42 1.59
CA LEU A 40 25.30 -31.90 2.96
C LEU A 40 24.07 -32.08 3.86
N GLY A 41 23.00 -32.69 3.36
CA GLY A 41 21.74 -32.89 4.08
C GLY A 41 20.59 -32.07 3.50
N PRO A 42 19.48 -31.89 4.25
CA PRO A 42 18.31 -31.15 3.78
C PRO A 42 18.63 -29.65 3.58
N SER A 43 18.03 -29.07 2.55
CA SER A 43 18.08 -27.64 2.20
C SER A 43 16.90 -26.87 2.80
N TYR A 44 16.93 -25.55 2.64
CA TYR A 44 15.87 -24.67 3.13
C TYR A 44 14.51 -24.82 2.41
N GLU A 45 14.44 -25.45 1.21
CA GLU A 45 13.28 -25.37 0.30
C GLU A 45 11.95 -25.79 0.94
N ARG A 46 11.94 -26.85 1.76
CA ARG A 46 10.71 -27.27 2.45
C ARG A 46 10.28 -26.30 3.55
N LEU A 47 11.24 -25.64 4.19
CA LEU A 47 11.00 -24.64 5.22
C LEU A 47 10.57 -23.31 4.59
N GLU A 48 11.18 -22.90 3.48
CA GLU A 48 10.76 -21.76 2.65
C GLU A 48 9.28 -21.89 2.29
N TRP A 49 8.90 -23.02 1.68
CA TRP A 49 7.52 -23.28 1.29
C TRP A 49 6.52 -23.13 2.46
N LEU A 50 6.89 -23.59 3.66
CA LEU A 50 6.06 -23.42 4.87
C LEU A 50 6.10 -21.97 5.39
N GLY A 51 7.25 -21.33 5.29
CA GLY A 51 7.52 -19.98 5.75
C GLY A 51 6.73 -18.92 5.00
N ASP A 52 6.65 -19.06 3.67
CA ASP A 52 5.82 -18.20 2.81
C ASP A 52 4.35 -18.21 3.26
N ALA A 53 3.79 -19.40 3.51
CA ALA A 53 2.42 -19.53 4.01
C ALA A 53 2.22 -18.85 5.38
N TYR A 54 3.20 -18.95 6.29
CA TYR A 54 3.14 -18.24 7.57
C TYR A 54 3.21 -16.72 7.41
N LEU A 55 4.11 -16.22 6.55
CA LEU A 55 4.25 -14.80 6.28
C LEU A 55 2.97 -14.23 5.65
N GLU A 56 2.38 -14.93 4.68
CA GLU A 56 1.12 -14.50 4.06
C GLU A 56 0.00 -14.41 5.09
N LEU A 57 -0.18 -15.44 5.92
CA LEU A 57 -1.22 -15.47 6.96
C LEU A 57 -1.04 -14.34 7.97
N MET A 58 0.17 -14.20 8.53
CA MET A 58 0.45 -13.21 9.57
C MET A 58 0.34 -11.78 9.04
N ALA A 59 0.90 -11.51 7.86
CA ALA A 59 0.79 -10.19 7.23
C ALA A 59 -0.67 -9.84 6.93
N SER A 60 -1.42 -10.77 6.34
CA SER A 60 -2.85 -10.57 6.02
C SER A 60 -3.67 -10.29 7.28
N SER A 61 -3.44 -11.06 8.35
CA SER A 61 -4.15 -10.90 9.63
C SER A 61 -3.86 -9.55 10.29
N LEU A 62 -2.59 -9.15 10.37
CA LEU A 62 -2.20 -7.86 10.96
C LEU A 62 -2.76 -6.68 10.15
N ILE A 63 -2.72 -6.77 8.81
CA ILE A 63 -3.27 -5.74 7.93
C ILE A 63 -4.78 -5.63 8.10
N TYR A 64 -5.50 -6.76 8.09
CA TYR A 64 -6.96 -6.79 8.25
C TYR A 64 -7.41 -6.15 9.56
N GLN A 65 -6.70 -6.44 10.66
CA GLN A 65 -7.01 -5.91 11.98
C GLN A 65 -6.64 -4.42 12.14
N THR A 66 -5.61 -3.95 11.46
CA THR A 66 -5.12 -2.57 11.61
C THR A 66 -5.86 -1.60 10.70
N PHE A 67 -6.06 -1.97 9.43
CA PHE A 67 -6.50 -1.09 8.36
C PHE A 67 -7.98 -1.33 8.00
N ILE A 68 -8.86 -1.27 8.99
CA ILE A 68 -10.28 -1.68 8.90
C ILE A 68 -11.05 -0.92 7.80
N SER A 69 -10.72 0.34 7.55
CA SER A 69 -11.37 1.17 6.52
C SER A 69 -10.67 1.14 5.16
N THR A 70 -9.60 0.35 5.01
CA THR A 70 -8.79 0.29 3.79
C THR A 70 -9.34 -0.75 2.82
N PRO A 71 -9.53 -0.42 1.52
CA PRO A 71 -10.00 -1.37 0.53
C PRO A 71 -9.05 -2.55 0.32
N SER A 72 -9.59 -3.73 -0.02
CA SER A 72 -8.84 -4.98 -0.20
C SER A 72 -7.63 -4.85 -1.12
N GLY A 73 -7.77 -4.14 -2.26
CA GLY A 73 -6.64 -3.92 -3.18
C GLY A 73 -5.46 -3.16 -2.57
N ARG A 74 -5.72 -2.22 -1.64
CA ARG A 74 -4.65 -1.52 -0.91
C ARG A 74 -4.09 -2.37 0.21
N CYS A 75 -4.90 -3.21 0.86
CA CYS A 75 -4.43 -4.23 1.79
C CYS A 75 -3.48 -5.23 1.11
N SER A 76 -3.81 -5.71 -0.10
CA SER A 76 -2.92 -6.58 -0.89
C SER A 76 -1.59 -5.90 -1.21
N GLN A 77 -1.60 -4.60 -1.53
CA GLN A 77 -0.37 -3.83 -1.77
C GLN A 77 0.49 -3.69 -0.52
N LEU A 78 -0.13 -3.42 0.64
CA LEU A 78 0.59 -3.38 1.91
C LEU A 78 1.22 -4.74 2.20
N ARG A 79 0.48 -5.83 2.00
CA ARG A 79 0.99 -7.20 2.17
C ARG A 79 2.21 -7.46 1.28
N GLU A 80 2.10 -7.15 -0.01
CA GLU A 80 3.20 -7.27 -0.97
C GLU A 80 4.45 -6.48 -0.51
N MET A 81 4.29 -5.27 0.01
CA MET A 81 5.42 -4.50 0.54
C MET A 81 6.15 -5.21 1.68
N LEU A 82 5.43 -5.95 2.52
CA LEU A 82 5.98 -6.64 3.69
C LEU A 82 6.69 -7.95 3.33
N ILE A 83 6.18 -8.68 2.34
CA ILE A 83 6.62 -10.04 2.03
C ILE A 83 7.36 -10.19 0.69
N ARG A 84 7.49 -9.13 -0.13
CA ARG A 84 8.28 -9.20 -1.37
C ARG A 84 9.74 -9.56 -1.10
N ASN A 85 10.37 -10.29 -2.02
CA ASN A 85 11.74 -10.81 -1.85
C ASN A 85 12.77 -9.70 -1.54
N THR A 86 12.63 -8.52 -2.13
CA THR A 86 13.54 -7.39 -1.85
C THR A 86 13.48 -6.94 -0.38
N THR A 87 12.30 -6.99 0.23
CA THR A 87 12.09 -6.64 1.64
C THR A 87 12.63 -7.75 2.55
N LEU A 88 12.30 -9.02 2.26
CA LEU A 88 12.76 -10.16 3.05
C LEU A 88 14.29 -10.33 3.01
N ALA A 89 14.90 -10.19 1.83
CA ALA A 89 16.35 -10.19 1.67
C ALA A 89 17.03 -9.04 2.42
N GLN A 90 16.37 -7.88 2.53
CA GLN A 90 16.89 -6.79 3.34
C GLN A 90 16.86 -7.16 4.82
N TYR A 91 15.78 -7.72 5.34
CA TYR A 91 15.74 -8.19 6.73
C TYR A 91 16.81 -9.25 7.01
N PHE A 92 16.99 -10.20 6.08
CA PHE A 92 18.03 -11.22 6.17
C PHE A 92 19.42 -10.61 6.41
N ARG A 93 19.78 -9.57 5.64
CA ARG A 93 21.03 -8.82 5.80
C ARG A 93 21.06 -7.95 7.06
N ASP A 94 19.95 -7.30 7.41
CA ASP A 94 19.84 -6.45 8.60
C ASP A 94 20.09 -7.23 9.90
N TYR A 95 19.73 -8.52 9.92
CA TYR A 95 20.02 -9.43 11.04
C TYR A 95 21.40 -10.12 10.94
N GLY A 96 22.19 -9.84 9.90
CA GLY A 96 23.50 -10.46 9.69
C GLY A 96 23.44 -11.97 9.42
N LEU A 97 22.32 -12.46 8.88
CA LEU A 97 22.11 -13.89 8.63
C LEU A 97 22.89 -14.39 7.41
N ASP A 98 23.34 -13.48 6.55
CA ASP A 98 24.21 -13.76 5.41
C ASP A 98 25.54 -14.39 5.81
N ALA A 99 26.07 -14.08 7.00
CA ALA A 99 27.27 -14.72 7.53
C ALA A 99 27.08 -16.23 7.83
N LYS A 100 25.83 -16.70 7.97
CA LYS A 100 25.50 -18.11 8.20
C LYS A 100 25.15 -18.88 6.92
N ALA A 101 24.90 -18.18 5.81
CA ALA A 101 24.43 -18.79 4.57
C ALA A 101 25.49 -19.71 3.95
N GLN A 102 25.14 -20.97 3.75
CA GLN A 102 25.94 -21.96 3.04
C GLN A 102 25.53 -21.94 1.56
N LEU A 103 26.36 -21.32 0.72
CA LEU A 103 26.13 -21.17 -0.72
C LEU A 103 27.19 -21.94 -1.55
N PRO A 104 26.83 -22.47 -2.74
CA PRO A 104 27.82 -23.03 -3.66
C PRO A 104 28.91 -22.02 -4.06
N GLY A 105 30.08 -22.52 -4.47
CA GLY A 105 31.25 -21.69 -4.79
C GLY A 105 31.02 -20.58 -5.84
N ASP A 106 30.05 -20.76 -6.73
CA ASP A 106 29.67 -19.78 -7.76
C ASP A 106 28.94 -18.55 -7.20
N PHE A 107 28.35 -18.68 -6.01
CA PHE A 107 27.70 -17.60 -5.26
C PHE A 107 28.63 -16.98 -4.21
N ASN A 108 29.68 -17.71 -3.80
CA ASN A 108 30.61 -17.31 -2.74
C ASN A 108 31.73 -16.35 -3.23
N ARG A 109 31.85 -16.15 -4.55
CA ARG A 109 32.84 -15.23 -5.15
C ARG A 109 32.35 -13.78 -5.11
N ASN A 110 32.68 -13.12 -4.01
CA ASN A 110 32.80 -11.68 -3.83
C ASN A 110 31.57 -10.83 -4.19
N ILE A 111 30.90 -10.37 -3.13
CA ILE A 111 30.03 -9.19 -3.01
C ILE A 111 30.73 -7.89 -3.53
N SER A 112 32.02 -7.94 -3.87
CA SER A 112 32.77 -6.82 -4.45
C SER A 112 32.78 -6.83 -5.99
N HIS A 113 32.06 -5.85 -6.54
CA HIS A 113 32.32 -5.16 -7.81
C HIS A 113 32.25 -5.99 -9.09
N GLY A 114 31.03 -5.97 -9.65
CA GLY A 114 30.80 -6.00 -11.09
C GLY A 114 30.52 -7.39 -11.64
N ARG A 115 29.23 -7.76 -11.76
CA ARG A 115 28.71 -8.71 -12.77
C ARG A 115 27.18 -8.82 -12.72
N GLY A 116 26.51 -7.92 -13.47
CA GLY A 116 25.18 -8.15 -14.05
C GLY A 116 23.96 -8.13 -13.11
N LYS A 117 22.92 -7.40 -13.52
CA LYS A 117 21.61 -7.32 -12.83
C LYS A 117 20.93 -8.67 -12.53
N SER A 118 21.33 -9.77 -13.18
CA SER A 118 20.74 -11.10 -12.98
C SER A 118 21.24 -11.78 -11.71
N LYS A 119 22.56 -11.78 -11.46
CA LYS A 119 23.14 -12.40 -10.25
C LYS A 119 22.67 -11.73 -8.97
N ASP A 120 22.51 -10.41 -8.99
CA ASP A 120 21.97 -9.66 -7.85
C ASP A 120 20.53 -10.09 -7.53
N LYS A 121 19.72 -10.39 -8.56
CA LYS A 121 18.35 -10.89 -8.37
C LYS A 121 18.33 -12.30 -7.79
N ASP A 122 19.24 -13.17 -8.24
CA ASP A 122 19.35 -14.53 -7.72
C ASP A 122 19.75 -14.52 -6.23
N ILE A 123 20.71 -13.68 -5.85
CA ILE A 123 21.09 -13.49 -4.44
C ILE A 123 19.93 -12.91 -3.62
N ILE A 124 19.21 -11.91 -4.14
CA ILE A 124 18.02 -11.37 -3.46
C ILE A 124 16.98 -12.47 -3.26
N LYS A 125 16.75 -13.31 -4.26
CA LYS A 125 15.82 -14.43 -4.14
C LYS A 125 16.27 -15.39 -3.05
N ILE A 126 17.50 -15.90 -3.13
CA ILE A 126 18.03 -16.87 -2.15
C ILE A 126 17.96 -16.32 -0.71
N GLN A 127 18.31 -15.05 -0.51
CA GLN A 127 18.24 -14.42 0.82
C GLN A 127 16.79 -14.26 1.31
N ALA A 128 15.84 -14.01 0.41
CA ALA A 128 14.43 -14.00 0.75
C ALA A 128 13.95 -15.41 1.13
N ASP A 129 14.23 -16.41 0.29
CA ASP A 129 13.82 -17.80 0.51
C ASP A 129 14.37 -18.34 1.87
N MET A 130 15.63 -18.01 2.20
CA MET A 130 16.23 -18.36 3.50
C MET A 130 15.57 -17.62 4.68
N PHE A 131 15.10 -16.39 4.50
CA PHE A 131 14.36 -15.66 5.53
C PHE A 131 12.98 -16.29 5.77
N GLU A 132 12.29 -16.74 4.72
CA GLU A 132 11.04 -17.49 4.81
C GLU A 132 11.27 -18.81 5.56
N ALA A 133 12.32 -19.54 5.19
CA ALA A 133 12.72 -20.76 5.88
C ALA A 133 13.02 -20.52 7.37
N TYR A 134 13.69 -19.41 7.70
CA TYR A 134 13.97 -19.04 9.09
C TYR A 134 12.68 -18.85 9.88
N VAL A 135 11.69 -18.15 9.31
CA VAL A 135 10.38 -17.93 9.95
C VAL A 135 9.71 -19.27 10.26
N ALA A 136 9.68 -20.20 9.30
CA ALA A 136 9.14 -21.53 9.53
C ALA A 136 9.89 -22.28 10.64
N ALA A 137 11.22 -22.30 10.60
CA ALA A 137 12.05 -22.97 11.59
C ALA A 137 11.87 -22.40 13.00
N ALA A 138 11.83 -21.06 13.14
CA ALA A 138 11.59 -20.40 14.41
C ALA A 138 10.25 -20.83 15.02
N ILE A 139 9.20 -20.96 14.20
CA ILE A 139 7.87 -21.40 14.64
C ILE A 139 7.88 -22.88 15.06
N ILE A 140 8.37 -23.78 14.21
CA ILE A 140 8.23 -25.23 14.45
C ILE A 140 9.26 -25.78 15.44
N SER A 141 10.36 -25.04 15.68
CA SER A 141 11.37 -25.42 16.67
C SER A 141 10.85 -25.32 18.11
N ASP A 142 9.87 -24.44 18.33
CA ASP A 142 9.17 -24.22 19.61
C ASP A 142 7.65 -24.38 19.41
N PRO A 143 7.10 -25.60 19.58
CA PRO A 143 5.68 -25.86 19.37
C PRO A 143 4.73 -25.07 20.29
N GLU A 144 5.20 -24.61 21.45
CA GLU A 144 4.37 -23.91 22.44
C GLU A 144 4.33 -22.41 22.18
N ASN A 145 5.50 -21.78 22.00
CA ASN A 145 5.62 -20.32 21.93
C ASN A 145 6.12 -19.80 20.58
N GLY A 146 6.64 -20.67 19.71
CA GLY A 146 7.26 -20.28 18.44
C GLY A 146 6.35 -19.43 17.56
N MET A 147 5.06 -19.79 17.47
CA MET A 147 4.09 -18.99 16.71
C MET A 147 3.84 -17.60 17.30
N ASN A 148 3.64 -17.49 18.62
CA ASN A 148 3.36 -16.20 19.26
C ASN A 148 4.61 -15.29 19.25
N ASN A 149 5.80 -15.86 19.50
CA ASN A 149 7.07 -15.13 19.49
C ASN A 149 7.39 -14.61 18.08
N THR A 150 7.24 -15.46 17.07
CA THR A 150 7.49 -15.10 15.67
C THR A 150 6.48 -14.07 15.18
N ALA A 151 5.19 -14.22 15.50
CA ALA A 151 4.17 -13.24 15.16
C ALA A 151 4.42 -11.88 15.82
N SER A 152 4.82 -11.86 17.10
CA SER A 152 5.17 -10.63 17.82
C SER A 152 6.38 -9.93 17.18
N TRP A 153 7.41 -10.71 16.84
CA TRP A 153 8.60 -10.20 16.17
C TRP A 153 8.28 -9.63 14.79
N LEU A 154 7.58 -10.38 13.93
CA LEU A 154 7.17 -9.93 12.59
C LEU A 154 6.28 -8.69 12.66
N ARG A 155 5.36 -8.63 13.62
CA ARG A 155 4.54 -7.44 13.88
C ARG A 155 5.44 -6.22 14.12
N LEU A 156 6.39 -6.30 15.05
CA LEU A 156 7.29 -5.18 15.35
C LEU A 156 8.22 -4.83 14.17
N LEU A 157 8.71 -5.85 13.45
CA LEU A 157 9.59 -5.68 12.30
C LEU A 157 8.86 -4.94 11.16
N TRP A 158 7.69 -5.44 10.77
CA TRP A 158 6.87 -4.84 9.71
C TRP A 158 6.32 -3.46 10.08
N ALA A 159 6.06 -3.20 11.36
CA ALA A 159 5.65 -1.87 11.82
C ALA A 159 6.66 -0.78 11.43
N ARG A 160 7.96 -1.11 11.41
CA ARG A 160 9.02 -0.20 10.96
C ARG A 160 8.91 0.08 9.46
N THR A 161 8.58 -0.93 8.67
CA THR A 161 8.51 -0.88 7.20
C THR A 161 7.31 -0.08 6.70
N ILE A 162 6.16 -0.23 7.36
CA ILE A 162 4.93 0.49 7.00
C ILE A 162 4.58 1.61 8.00
N ARG A 163 5.58 2.16 8.71
CA ARG A 163 5.40 3.19 9.75
C ARG A 163 4.44 4.30 9.34
N GLN A 164 4.67 4.88 8.16
CA GLN A 164 3.87 6.01 7.68
C GLN A 164 2.39 5.62 7.47
N TYR A 165 2.14 4.42 6.95
CA TYR A 165 0.79 3.90 6.75
C TYR A 165 0.05 3.72 8.08
N ILE A 166 0.71 3.19 9.11
CA ILE A 166 0.15 3.05 10.45
C ILE A 166 -0.23 4.43 11.02
N MET A 167 0.69 5.39 10.96
CA MET A 167 0.46 6.76 11.46
C MET A 167 -0.68 7.48 10.73
N ASP A 168 -0.80 7.28 9.42
CA ASP A 168 -1.86 7.91 8.63
C ASP A 168 -3.22 7.24 8.86
N ASN A 169 -3.24 5.92 9.08
CA ASN A 169 -4.45 5.18 9.43
C ASN A 169 -5.05 5.62 10.77
N GLU A 170 -4.21 5.96 11.76
CA GLU A 170 -4.69 6.46 13.07
C GLU A 170 -5.34 7.85 13.01
N LYS A 171 -5.01 8.67 12.02
CA LYS A 171 -5.64 9.98 11.81
C LYS A 171 -7.04 9.87 11.22
N ILE A 172 -7.37 8.73 10.61
CA ILE A 172 -8.68 8.51 10.01
C ILE A 172 -9.68 8.28 11.15
N PRO A 173 -10.80 9.04 11.20
CA PRO A 173 -11.86 8.75 12.15
C PRO A 173 -12.34 7.32 11.94
N LYS A 174 -12.09 6.45 12.93
CA LYS A 174 -12.54 5.07 12.86
C LYS A 174 -14.07 5.07 12.98
N PRO A 175 -14.81 4.43 12.05
CA PRO A 175 -16.23 4.20 12.27
C PRO A 175 -16.36 3.40 13.57
N SER A 176 -17.14 3.93 14.51
CA SER A 176 -17.34 3.31 15.82
C SER A 176 -18.06 1.97 15.64
N CYS A 177 -17.33 0.86 15.79
CA CYS A 177 -17.84 -0.48 16.04
C CYS A 177 -16.80 -1.20 16.92
N GLN A 178 -17.05 -1.88 18.05
CA GLN A 178 -18.20 -2.09 18.95
C GLN A 178 -17.58 -2.64 20.26
N SER A 179 -17.93 -2.06 21.41
CA SER A 179 -18.07 -2.83 22.64
C SER A 179 -19.39 -2.41 23.26
N GLY A 180 -20.34 -3.33 23.41
CA GLY A 180 -21.55 -3.11 24.20
C GLY A 180 -22.87 -3.27 23.43
N SER A 181 -23.52 -4.39 23.74
CA SER A 181 -24.96 -4.61 23.83
C SER A 181 -25.88 -4.39 22.63
N VAL A 182 -26.50 -5.51 22.25
CA VAL A 182 -27.76 -5.62 21.50
C VAL A 182 -28.85 -4.79 22.20
N ASN A 183 -29.49 -3.87 21.46
CA ASN A 183 -30.95 -3.64 21.43
C ASN A 183 -31.30 -2.40 20.59
N GLY A 184 -32.22 -2.57 19.63
CA GLY A 184 -32.96 -1.49 18.98
C GLY A 184 -32.83 -1.43 17.45
N PRO A 185 -33.94 -1.57 16.69
CA PRO A 185 -33.99 -1.21 15.28
C PRO A 185 -34.30 0.29 15.16
N ASP A 186 -33.58 0.97 14.27
CA ASP A 186 -33.93 2.22 13.56
C ASP A 186 -32.67 3.03 13.32
N GLY A 187 -32.26 3.15 12.05
CA GLY A 187 -30.97 3.72 11.70
C GLY A 187 -30.83 4.03 10.22
N MET A 188 -31.66 4.97 9.78
CA MET A 188 -31.66 5.67 8.50
C MET A 188 -30.24 5.97 7.99
N ALA A 189 -29.89 5.34 6.86
CA ALA A 189 -28.66 5.62 6.12
C ALA A 189 -28.76 6.96 5.39
N SER A 190 -27.76 7.83 5.52
CA SER A 190 -27.15 8.65 4.43
C SER A 190 -26.33 9.84 4.95
N ASN A 191 -25.06 9.64 5.31
CA ASN A 191 -24.09 10.73 5.28
C ASN A 191 -23.52 10.84 3.86
N SER A 192 -23.98 11.84 3.12
CA SER A 192 -23.57 12.18 1.76
C SER A 192 -22.11 12.67 1.71
N ASN A 193 -21.19 11.72 1.54
CA ASN A 193 -19.79 12.04 1.28
C ASN A 193 -19.63 12.50 -0.19
N ILE A 194 -19.94 13.78 -0.46
CA ILE A 194 -19.92 14.35 -1.83
C ILE A 194 -18.52 14.21 -2.43
N SER A 195 -18.43 13.52 -3.56
CA SER A 195 -17.16 13.22 -4.24
C SER A 195 -16.52 14.50 -4.79
N ALA A 196 -15.19 14.59 -4.80
CA ALA A 196 -14.47 15.75 -5.34
C ALA A 196 -14.88 16.10 -6.80
N LYS A 197 -15.29 15.10 -7.58
CA LYS A 197 -15.83 15.29 -8.94
C LYS A 197 -17.17 16.03 -8.95
N GLU A 198 -18.04 15.71 -8.00
CA GLU A 198 -19.35 16.35 -7.84
C GLU A 198 -19.19 17.79 -7.34
N LYS A 199 -18.26 18.03 -6.40
CA LYS A 199 -17.92 19.39 -5.95
C LYS A 199 -17.43 20.26 -7.11
N LEU A 200 -16.48 19.76 -7.91
CA LEU A 200 -15.99 20.48 -9.08
C LEU A 200 -17.10 20.76 -10.09
N ARG A 201 -17.95 19.76 -10.38
CA ARG A 201 -19.12 19.94 -11.26
C ARG A 201 -20.12 20.94 -10.71
N ALA A 202 -20.36 20.95 -9.40
CA ALA A 202 -21.23 21.91 -8.74
C ALA A 202 -20.67 23.33 -8.83
N GLU A 203 -19.35 23.50 -8.75
CA GLU A 203 -18.70 24.81 -8.77
C GLU A 203 -18.72 25.45 -10.16
N ILE A 204 -18.23 24.76 -11.19
CA ILE A 204 -18.03 25.33 -12.54
C ILE A 204 -19.05 24.86 -13.59
N GLY A 205 -19.82 23.82 -13.29
CA GLY A 205 -20.80 23.26 -14.22
C GLY A 205 -22.06 24.12 -14.36
N VAL A 206 -22.47 24.36 -15.60
CA VAL A 206 -23.78 24.88 -16.02
C VAL A 206 -24.20 24.20 -17.33
N LYS A 207 -25.47 24.32 -17.72
CA LYS A 207 -26.00 23.77 -18.96
C LYS A 207 -25.21 24.34 -20.15
N GLY A 208 -24.53 23.47 -20.91
CA GLY A 208 -23.67 23.85 -22.04
C GLY A 208 -22.15 23.82 -21.76
N ILE A 209 -21.73 23.58 -20.51
CA ILE A 209 -20.32 23.44 -20.13
C ILE A 209 -20.05 21.98 -19.77
N LEU A 210 -19.07 21.35 -20.44
CA LEU A 210 -18.70 19.96 -20.25
C LEU A 210 -17.39 19.85 -19.48
N ILE A 211 -17.36 18.96 -18.47
CA ILE A 211 -16.14 18.59 -17.75
C ILE A 211 -15.83 17.14 -18.09
N ARG A 212 -14.77 16.90 -18.86
CA ARG A 212 -14.31 15.56 -19.24
C ARG A 212 -13.14 15.09 -18.37
N TYR A 213 -13.04 13.77 -18.22
CA TYR A 213 -11.90 13.11 -17.58
C TYR A 213 -11.29 12.17 -18.62
N GLU A 214 -10.05 12.41 -19.00
CA GLU A 214 -9.37 11.63 -20.03
C GLU A 214 -8.09 10.99 -19.48
N ASP A 215 -7.87 9.74 -19.88
CA ASP A 215 -6.66 9.00 -19.52
C ASP A 215 -5.46 9.60 -20.28
N MET A 216 -4.41 9.94 -19.54
CA MET A 216 -3.15 10.43 -20.09
C MET A 216 -2.09 9.32 -20.09
N PRO A 217 -0.98 9.48 -20.83
CA PRO A 217 0.15 8.56 -20.74
C PRO A 217 0.55 8.35 -19.28
N ARG A 218 0.88 7.11 -18.91
CA ARG A 218 1.26 6.77 -17.52
C ARG A 218 2.57 7.46 -17.18
N ILE A 219 2.50 8.56 -16.45
CA ILE A 219 3.67 9.34 -16.05
C ILE A 219 4.08 8.93 -14.64
N GLY A 220 5.26 8.33 -14.53
CA GLY A 220 5.87 7.98 -13.26
C GLY A 220 5.50 6.60 -12.72
N LYS A 221 6.27 6.17 -11.72
CA LYS A 221 6.07 4.95 -10.95
C LYS A 221 5.88 5.31 -9.49
N ASP A 222 5.06 4.53 -8.80
CA ASP A 222 4.93 4.64 -7.36
C ASP A 222 6.29 4.38 -6.70
N ARG A 223 6.68 5.22 -5.74
CA ARG A 223 8.02 5.19 -5.15
C ARG A 223 8.22 3.96 -4.27
N ASP A 224 7.14 3.41 -3.71
CA ASP A 224 7.20 2.30 -2.75
C ASP A 224 6.99 0.95 -3.46
N LEU A 225 6.02 0.91 -4.38
CA LEU A 225 5.61 -0.31 -5.09
C LEU A 225 6.30 -0.49 -6.45
N GLY A 226 6.88 0.56 -7.04
CA GLY A 226 7.49 0.51 -8.38
C GLY A 226 6.50 0.29 -9.53
N LEU A 227 5.19 0.29 -9.25
CA LEU A 227 4.13 0.09 -10.22
C LEU A 227 3.85 1.37 -11.02
N PRO A 228 3.45 1.27 -12.30
CA PRO A 228 3.13 2.45 -13.11
C PRO A 228 1.87 3.14 -12.59
N LEU A 229 1.92 4.47 -12.46
CA LEU A 229 0.77 5.27 -12.01
C LEU A 229 -0.18 5.56 -13.17
N TYR A 230 -1.48 5.46 -12.92
CA TYR A 230 -2.50 5.99 -13.81
C TYR A 230 -2.52 7.51 -13.69
N THR A 231 -2.53 8.19 -14.83
CA THR A 231 -2.61 9.65 -14.91
C THR A 231 -3.91 10.01 -15.61
N VAL A 232 -4.72 10.86 -14.96
CA VAL A 232 -5.99 11.35 -15.52
C VAL A 232 -5.96 12.87 -15.54
N GLY A 233 -6.33 13.45 -16.68
CA GLY A 233 -6.51 14.90 -16.85
C GLY A 233 -7.99 15.29 -16.74
N VAL A 234 -8.28 16.42 -16.12
CA VAL A 234 -9.61 17.05 -16.15
C VAL A 234 -9.61 18.15 -17.19
N TYR A 235 -10.53 18.07 -18.15
CA TYR A 235 -10.68 19.00 -19.24
C TYR A 235 -12.01 19.73 -19.16
N LEU A 236 -12.01 20.98 -19.61
CA LEU A 236 -13.18 21.85 -19.68
C LEU A 236 -13.44 22.23 -21.14
N ASP A 237 -14.68 22.06 -21.58
CA ASP A 237 -15.18 22.64 -22.81
C ASP A 237 -16.33 23.57 -22.51
N GLY A 238 -16.17 24.81 -22.93
CA GLY A 238 -17.11 25.89 -22.68
C GLY A 238 -16.40 27.17 -22.25
N TRP A 239 -17.16 28.23 -21.97
CA TRP A 239 -16.60 29.52 -21.58
C TRP A 239 -15.66 30.17 -22.61
N GLY A 240 -15.81 29.81 -23.88
CA GLY A 240 -14.95 30.22 -24.99
C GLY A 240 -13.65 29.41 -25.12
N GLU A 241 -13.47 28.36 -24.33
CA GLU A 241 -12.30 27.49 -24.35
C GLU A 241 -12.72 26.06 -24.68
N ASN A 242 -12.02 25.43 -25.61
CA ASN A 242 -12.21 24.02 -25.96
C ASN A 242 -11.01 23.21 -25.49
N ASN A 243 -11.28 22.04 -24.90
CA ASN A 243 -10.30 21.10 -24.41
C ASN A 243 -9.25 21.70 -23.45
N LYS A 244 -9.67 22.61 -22.58
CA LYS A 244 -8.76 23.27 -21.64
C LYS A 244 -8.43 22.34 -20.49
N LEU A 245 -7.16 21.97 -20.34
CA LEU A 245 -6.68 21.19 -19.20
C LEU A 245 -6.73 22.03 -17.91
N LEU A 246 -7.52 21.59 -16.93
CA LEU A 246 -7.64 22.23 -15.63
C LEU A 246 -6.59 21.73 -14.64
N ALA A 247 -6.42 20.41 -14.55
CA ALA A 247 -5.47 19.76 -13.66
C ALA A 247 -5.24 18.30 -14.04
N THR A 248 -4.12 17.73 -13.55
CA THR A 248 -3.78 16.32 -13.72
C THR A 248 -3.59 15.64 -12.36
N GLY A 249 -4.16 14.44 -12.22
CA GLY A 249 -4.05 13.61 -11.02
C GLY A 249 -3.38 12.28 -11.34
N THR A 250 -2.51 11.83 -10.43
CA THR A 250 -1.83 10.54 -10.53
C THR A 250 -2.21 9.64 -9.37
N SER A 251 -2.51 8.36 -9.64
CA SER A 251 -2.81 7.36 -8.61
C SER A 251 -2.58 5.93 -9.12
N LEU A 252 -2.64 4.95 -8.23
CA LEU A 252 -2.53 3.52 -8.56
C LEU A 252 -3.78 2.96 -9.26
N ASN A 253 -4.87 3.72 -9.29
CA ASN A 253 -6.10 3.38 -9.99
C ASN A 253 -6.63 4.61 -10.79
N LYS A 254 -7.45 4.35 -11.82
CA LYS A 254 -8.03 5.42 -12.64
C LYS A 254 -9.03 6.30 -11.86
N LYS A 255 -9.82 5.68 -10.96
CA LYS A 255 -10.89 6.36 -10.23
C LYS A 255 -10.35 7.41 -9.25
N ASP A 256 -9.33 7.07 -8.46
CA ASP A 256 -8.71 7.99 -7.51
C ASP A 256 -7.79 8.98 -8.23
N ALA A 257 -7.15 8.58 -9.33
CA ALA A 257 -6.40 9.52 -10.18
C ALA A 257 -7.34 10.64 -10.67
N ALA A 258 -8.54 10.29 -11.11
CA ALA A 258 -9.56 11.26 -11.51
C ALA A 258 -10.09 12.11 -10.33
N GLN A 259 -10.26 11.54 -9.14
CA GLN A 259 -10.64 12.32 -7.95
C GLN A 259 -9.54 13.29 -7.52
N LYS A 260 -8.27 12.85 -7.52
CA LYS A 260 -7.11 13.72 -7.25
C LYS A 260 -6.98 14.84 -8.29
N ALA A 261 -7.26 14.54 -9.55
CA ALA A 261 -7.26 15.54 -10.62
C ALA A 261 -8.35 16.60 -10.36
N ALA A 262 -9.56 16.17 -9.97
CA ALA A 262 -10.64 17.08 -9.59
C ALA A 262 -10.29 17.93 -8.35
N GLN A 263 -9.68 17.31 -7.33
CA GLN A 263 -9.26 18.03 -6.13
C GLN A 263 -8.19 19.09 -6.44
N LYS A 264 -7.17 18.75 -7.25
CA LYS A 264 -6.17 19.73 -7.69
C LYS A 264 -6.77 20.89 -8.49
N ALA A 265 -7.82 20.64 -9.27
CA ALA A 265 -8.54 21.70 -9.97
C ALA A 265 -9.28 22.63 -8.99
N LEU A 266 -9.88 22.08 -7.94
CA LEU A 266 -10.52 22.84 -6.85
C LEU A 266 -9.51 23.66 -6.05
N ASP A 267 -8.33 23.11 -5.79
CA ASP A 267 -7.27 23.78 -5.02
C ASP A 267 -6.67 24.98 -5.79
N ASN A 268 -6.81 25.02 -7.12
CA ASN A 268 -6.40 26.15 -7.95
C ASN A 268 -7.41 27.32 -7.85
N LYS A 269 -7.33 28.05 -6.74
CA LYS A 269 -8.22 29.19 -6.42
C LYS A 269 -8.26 30.28 -7.50
N LYS A 270 -7.16 30.53 -8.23
CA LYS A 270 -7.10 31.56 -9.27
C LYS A 270 -7.94 31.15 -10.47
N LEU A 271 -7.77 29.91 -10.93
CA LEU A 271 -8.54 29.33 -12.02
C LEU A 271 -10.03 29.23 -11.66
N LEU A 272 -10.32 28.79 -10.44
CA LEU A 272 -11.70 28.63 -9.97
C LEU A 272 -12.45 29.97 -9.91
N LYS A 273 -11.82 31.02 -9.38
CA LYS A 273 -12.41 32.37 -9.35
C LYS A 273 -12.82 32.86 -10.74
N THR A 274 -11.98 32.64 -11.75
CA THR A 274 -12.29 33.03 -13.14
C THR A 274 -13.54 32.33 -13.65
N TYR A 275 -13.65 31.01 -13.49
CA TYR A 275 -14.80 30.26 -14.00
C TYR A 275 -16.08 30.46 -13.18
N VAL A 276 -15.96 30.68 -11.88
CA VAL A 276 -17.11 31.04 -11.02
C VAL A 276 -17.67 32.40 -11.43
N ALA A 277 -16.82 33.40 -11.69
CA ALA A 277 -17.27 34.70 -12.20
C ALA A 277 -17.99 34.58 -13.55
N LYS A 278 -17.43 33.80 -14.48
CA LYS A 278 -18.09 33.51 -15.77
C LYS A 278 -19.45 32.81 -15.58
N LYS A 279 -19.54 31.88 -14.61
CA LYS A 279 -20.78 31.19 -14.25
C LYS A 279 -21.86 32.12 -13.73
N VAL A 280 -21.51 33.06 -12.85
CA VAL A 280 -22.46 34.05 -12.33
C VAL A 280 -22.99 34.93 -13.47
N ALA A 281 -22.10 35.46 -14.30
CA ALA A 281 -22.48 36.29 -15.45
C ALA A 281 -23.41 35.55 -16.43
N PHE A 282 -23.17 34.26 -16.68
CA PHE A 282 -24.05 33.43 -17.52
C PHE A 282 -25.43 33.25 -16.92
N LYS A 283 -25.51 32.95 -15.61
CA LYS A 283 -26.80 32.78 -14.93
C LYS A 283 -27.61 34.06 -14.94
N GLU A 284 -26.98 35.20 -14.71
CA GLU A 284 -27.61 36.52 -14.79
C GLU A 284 -28.12 36.81 -16.20
N ALA A 285 -27.31 36.55 -17.23
CA ALA A 285 -27.71 36.72 -18.63
C ALA A 285 -28.88 35.80 -19.02
N THR A 286 -28.87 34.53 -18.61
CA THR A 286 -29.98 33.61 -18.88
C THR A 286 -31.26 34.03 -18.16
N LYS A 287 -31.16 34.53 -16.92
CA LYS A 287 -32.31 34.99 -16.15
C LYS A 287 -32.91 36.26 -16.75
N ALA A 288 -32.07 37.22 -17.14
CA ALA A 288 -32.50 38.45 -17.81
C ALA A 288 -33.16 38.15 -19.17
N ALA A 289 -32.64 37.18 -19.93
CA ALA A 289 -33.26 36.74 -21.19
C ALA A 289 -34.61 36.05 -20.97
N GLU A 290 -34.75 35.21 -19.93
CA GLU A 290 -36.02 34.57 -19.56
C GLU A 290 -37.06 35.58 -19.04
N GLU A 291 -36.64 36.62 -18.32
CA GLU A 291 -37.50 37.70 -17.85
C GLU A 291 -37.95 38.62 -19.00
N ALA A 292 -37.06 38.96 -19.93
CA ALA A 292 -37.40 39.72 -21.14
C ALA A 292 -38.39 38.96 -22.05
N ASN A 293 -38.29 37.64 -22.11
CA ASN A 293 -39.18 36.79 -22.91
C ASN A 293 -40.53 36.49 -22.21
N LYS A 294 -40.71 36.95 -20.97
CA LYS A 294 -41.96 36.85 -20.18
C LYS A 294 -42.72 38.17 -20.07
N MET A 295 -42.15 39.28 -20.55
CA MET A 295 -42.90 40.53 -20.70
C MET A 295 -43.67 40.47 -22.02
N PRO A 296 -45.01 40.60 -22.00
CA PRO A 296 -45.87 40.47 -23.18
C PRO A 296 -45.68 41.59 -24.19
#